data_AF-A0A654BIY5-F1
#
_entry.id   AF-A0A654BIY5-F1
#
_cell.length_a   1.000
_cell.length_b   1.000
_cell.length_c   1.000
_cell.angle_alpha   90.00
_cell.angle_beta   90.00
_cell.angle_gamma   90.00
#
_symmetry.space_group_name_H-M   'P 1'
#
loop_
_entity.id
_entity.type
_entity.pdbx_description
1 polymer ?
#
loop_
_entity_poly.entity_id
_entity_poly.type
_entity_poly.pdbx_seq_one_letter_code
_entity_poly.pdbx_strand_id
1 'polypeptide(L)'
;MHDQFPCRDWILTRILWLSGCEPGYNRMGSVDTFRRYIYLHGTPDSEPMGIPRSHGCIRMRNADLLDLFPRVPAGCAVHIGEAACPEWSSATIN
;
A
#
# COMPACT_ATOMS: atom_id res chain seq x y z
N MET A 1 6.49 5.02 -20.67
CA MET A 1 5.29 4.27 -20.21
C MET A 1 4.11 5.21 -19.99
N HIS A 2 4.28 6.28 -19.20
CA HIS A 2 3.28 7.34 -19.03
C HIS A 2 2.91 8.04 -20.34
N ASP A 3 3.84 8.20 -21.28
CA ASP A 3 3.57 8.83 -22.59
C ASP A 3 2.57 8.05 -23.47
N GLN A 4 2.43 6.73 -23.24
CA GLN A 4 1.43 5.92 -23.96
C GLN A 4 0.15 5.71 -23.16
N PHE A 5 0.20 5.75 -21.81
CA PHE A 5 -0.96 5.53 -20.95
C PHE A 5 -0.90 6.40 -19.69
N PRO A 6 -1.24 7.70 -19.78
CA PRO A 6 -0.98 8.67 -18.71
C PRO A 6 -1.84 8.48 -17.46
N CYS A 7 -2.99 7.81 -17.57
CA CYS A 7 -3.94 7.63 -16.45
C CYS A 7 -3.82 6.25 -15.77
N ARG A 8 -2.87 5.41 -16.15
CA ARG A 8 -2.72 4.08 -15.56
C ARG A 8 -1.82 4.12 -14.34
N ASP A 9 -2.26 3.46 -13.27
CA ASP A 9 -1.41 3.11 -12.14
C ASP A 9 -0.69 1.79 -12.46
N TRP A 10 0.63 1.79 -12.39
CA TRP A 10 1.44 0.63 -12.71
C TRP A 10 1.71 -0.17 -11.44
N ILE A 11 1.20 -1.40 -11.41
CA ILE A 11 1.42 -2.36 -10.33
C ILE A 11 2.61 -3.23 -10.69
N LEU A 12 3.68 -3.15 -9.92
CA LEU A 12 4.90 -3.91 -10.15
C LEU A 12 5.22 -4.84 -8.98
N THR A 13 6.02 -5.88 -9.24
CA THR A 13 6.58 -6.86 -8.29
C THR A 13 5.56 -7.76 -7.57
N ARG A 14 4.90 -7.28 -6.52
CA ARG A 14 4.00 -8.04 -5.64
C ARG A 14 2.80 -7.18 -5.24
N ILE A 15 1.78 -7.84 -4.69
CA ILE A 15 0.58 -7.21 -4.12
C ILE A 15 0.35 -7.79 -2.73
N LEU A 16 0.20 -6.92 -1.73
CA LEU A 16 -0.28 -7.28 -0.39
C LEU A 16 -1.69 -6.71 -0.20
N TRP A 17 -2.68 -7.59 -0.26
CA TRP A 17 -4.10 -7.21 -0.14
C TRP A 17 -4.46 -6.80 1.28
N LEU A 18 -5.26 -5.73 1.38
CA LEU A 18 -5.84 -5.31 2.65
C LEU A 18 -7.32 -5.68 2.68
N SER A 19 -7.76 -6.28 3.78
CA SER A 19 -9.15 -6.73 3.94
C SER A 19 -10.07 -5.74 4.66
N GLY A 20 -9.49 -4.74 5.34
CA GLY A 20 -10.18 -4.00 6.40
C GLY A 20 -10.30 -4.82 7.69
N CYS A 21 -10.43 -4.13 8.82
CA CYS A 21 -10.50 -4.72 10.16
C CYS A 21 -11.81 -4.42 10.90
N GLU A 22 -12.63 -3.50 10.39
CA GLU A 22 -13.84 -3.01 11.07
C GLU A 22 -15.10 -3.39 10.27
N PRO A 23 -15.81 -4.45 10.70
CA PRO A 23 -17.07 -4.87 10.08
C PRO A 23 -18.12 -3.74 10.06
N GLY A 24 -18.79 -3.55 8.94
CA GLY A 24 -19.78 -2.49 8.73
C GLY A 24 -19.18 -1.13 8.34
N TYR A 25 -17.86 -0.99 8.37
CA TYR A 25 -17.15 0.22 7.91
C TYR A 25 -16.17 -0.10 6.78
N ASN A 26 -14.90 -0.33 7.10
CA ASN A 26 -13.86 -0.66 6.11
C ASN A 26 -13.80 -2.15 5.76
N ARG A 27 -14.63 -2.98 6.39
CA ARG A 27 -14.90 -4.37 5.97
C ARG A 27 -16.39 -4.61 5.88
N MET A 28 -16.86 -5.04 4.71
CA MET A 28 -18.27 -5.29 4.38
C MET A 28 -19.19 -4.07 4.59
N GLY A 29 -18.64 -2.85 4.62
CA GLY A 29 -19.39 -1.60 4.69
C GLY A 29 -19.37 -0.80 3.39
N SER A 30 -19.77 0.47 3.45
CA SER A 30 -19.80 1.38 2.28
C SER A 30 -18.41 1.77 1.78
N VAL A 31 -17.39 1.64 2.62
CA VAL A 31 -15.99 1.97 2.32
C VAL A 31 -15.07 0.76 2.43
N ASP A 32 -15.58 -0.41 2.07
CA ASP A 32 -14.86 -1.70 2.14
C ASP A 32 -13.49 -1.65 1.42
N THR A 33 -12.42 -1.90 2.17
CA THR A 33 -11.03 -1.84 1.72
C THR A 33 -10.74 -2.85 0.61
N PHE A 34 -11.23 -4.08 0.74
CA PHE A 34 -10.95 -5.15 -0.22
C PHE A 34 -11.67 -4.92 -1.55
N ARG A 35 -12.98 -4.62 -1.48
CA ARG A 35 -13.84 -4.35 -2.65
C ARG A 35 -13.43 -3.09 -3.41
N ARG A 36 -12.80 -2.13 -2.72
CA ARG A 36 -12.22 -0.93 -3.32
C ARG A 36 -10.80 -1.15 -3.86
N TYR A 37 -10.29 -2.38 -3.80
CA TYR A 37 -8.98 -2.75 -4.32
C TYR A 37 -7.83 -1.96 -3.68
N ILE A 38 -7.88 -1.80 -2.36
CA ILE A 38 -6.80 -1.15 -1.61
C ILE A 38 -5.76 -2.21 -1.21
N TYR A 39 -4.53 -2.04 -1.67
CA TYR A 39 -3.40 -2.93 -1.41
C TYR A 39 -2.08 -2.17 -1.45
N LEU A 40 -1.01 -2.79 -0.92
CA LEU A 40 0.35 -2.32 -1.10
C LEU A 40 0.94 -2.93 -2.37
N HIS A 41 1.63 -2.14 -3.18
CA HIS A 41 2.29 -2.61 -4.40
C HIS A 41 3.54 -1.80 -4.78
N GLY A 42 4.37 -2.41 -5.62
CA GLY A 42 5.56 -1.77 -6.20
C GLY A 42 5.15 -0.84 -7.34
N THR A 43 5.96 0.18 -7.59
CA THR A 43 5.67 1.22 -8.58
C THR A 43 6.95 1.63 -9.33
N PRO A 44 6.86 2.22 -10.55
CA PRO A 44 8.03 2.70 -11.27
C PRO A 44 8.87 3.70 -10.45
N ASP A 45 10.19 3.72 -10.66
CA ASP A 45 11.08 4.63 -9.93
C ASP A 45 10.78 6.11 -10.19
N SER A 46 10.16 6.42 -11.34
CA SER A 46 9.70 7.76 -11.69
C SER A 46 8.55 8.29 -10.83
N GLU A 47 7.81 7.41 -10.14
CA GLU A 47 6.69 7.85 -9.30
C GLU A 47 7.20 8.51 -8.01
N PRO A 48 6.57 9.61 -7.57
CA PRO A 48 6.95 10.29 -6.33
C PRO A 48 6.55 9.48 -5.10
N MET A 49 7.43 9.40 -4.10
CA MET A 49 7.13 8.81 -2.79
C MET A 49 6.71 9.90 -1.80
N GLY A 50 5.84 9.55 -0.86
CA GLY A 50 5.35 10.49 0.17
C GLY A 50 4.35 11.53 -0.33
N ILE A 51 3.91 11.45 -1.59
CA ILE A 51 2.89 12.35 -2.16
C ILE A 51 1.62 11.54 -2.45
N PRO A 52 0.43 11.99 -1.98
CA PRO A 52 -0.82 11.31 -2.23
C PRO A 52 -1.22 11.44 -3.71
N ARG A 53 -0.90 10.41 -4.50
CA ARG A 53 -1.12 10.36 -5.96
C ARG A 53 -1.78 9.06 -6.44
N SER A 54 -2.11 8.16 -5.52
CA SER A 54 -2.78 6.90 -5.83
C SER A 54 -4.29 7.06 -5.89
N HIS A 55 -4.98 6.07 -6.48
CA HIS A 55 -6.44 5.96 -6.47
C HIS A 55 -6.97 5.31 -5.16
N GLY A 56 -6.12 5.23 -4.14
CA GLY A 56 -6.41 4.60 -2.85
C GLY A 56 -5.40 3.51 -2.45
N CYS A 57 -4.71 2.88 -3.41
CA CYS A 57 -3.65 1.93 -3.11
C CYS A 57 -2.44 2.59 -2.44
N ILE A 58 -1.59 1.80 -1.78
CA ILE A 58 -0.39 2.26 -1.12
C ILE A 58 0.82 1.87 -1.97
N ARG A 59 1.55 2.86 -2.48
CA ARG A 59 2.73 2.64 -3.33
C ARG A 59 3.99 2.48 -2.48
N MET A 60 4.83 1.53 -2.87
CA MET A 60 6.17 1.30 -2.31
C MET A 60 7.19 1.23 -3.44
N ARG A 61 8.48 1.44 -3.11
CA ARG A 61 9.56 1.10 -4.05
C ARG A 61 9.60 -0.42 -4.23
N ASN A 62 9.99 -0.84 -5.43
CA ASN A 62 10.04 -2.25 -5.82
C ASN A 62 10.95 -3.07 -4.89
N ALA A 63 12.11 -2.53 -4.52
CA ALA A 63 13.04 -3.18 -3.59
C ALA A 63 12.41 -3.37 -2.20
N ASP A 64 11.83 -2.31 -1.64
CA ASP A 64 11.19 -2.34 -0.32
C ASP A 64 10.04 -3.35 -0.27
N LEU A 65 9.21 -3.41 -1.32
CA LEU A 65 8.10 -4.36 -1.33
C LEU A 65 8.58 -5.81 -1.47
N LEU A 66 9.61 -6.06 -2.30
CA LEU A 66 10.20 -7.39 -2.43
C LEU A 66 10.84 -7.86 -1.13
N ASP A 67 11.45 -6.96 -0.35
CA ASP A 67 11.99 -7.26 0.97
C ASP A 67 10.89 -7.51 2.02
N LEU A 68 9.82 -6.70 1.99
CA LEU A 68 8.70 -6.80 2.93
C LEU A 68 7.86 -8.06 2.71
N PHE A 69 7.56 -8.39 1.45
CA PHE A 69 6.62 -9.45 1.08
C PHE A 69 6.87 -10.80 1.79
N PRO A 70 8.08 -11.36 1.83
CA PRO A 70 8.32 -12.64 2.51
C PRO A 70 8.27 -12.54 4.05
N ARG A 71 8.36 -11.34 4.63
CA ARG A 71 8.39 -11.11 6.09
C ARG A 71 6.99 -10.98 6.70
N VAL A 72 5.98 -10.73 5.87
CA VAL A 72 4.61 -10.42 6.32
C VAL A 72 3.69 -11.61 6.03
N PRO A 73 3.27 -12.38 7.06
CA PRO A 73 2.30 -13.45 6.86
C PRO A 73 0.90 -12.88 6.58
N ALA A 74 0.05 -13.68 5.94
CA ALA A 74 -1.36 -13.35 5.78
C ALA A 74 -2.03 -13.13 7.16
N GLY A 75 -2.84 -12.07 7.27
CA GLY A 75 -3.47 -11.68 8.52
C GLY A 75 -2.60 -10.76 9.41
N CYS A 76 -1.38 -10.44 9.00
CA CYS A 76 -0.60 -9.39 9.64
C CYS A 76 -1.38 -8.06 9.64
N ALA A 77 -1.51 -7.44 10.81
CA ALA A 77 -2.24 -6.20 10.96
C ALA A 77 -1.44 -5.03 10.36
N VAL A 78 -2.13 -4.17 9.62
CA VAL A 78 -1.57 -2.95 9.02
C VAL A 78 -2.33 -1.76 9.60
N HIS A 79 -1.59 -0.80 10.16
CA HIS A 79 -2.14 0.46 10.63
C HIS A 79 -1.77 1.58 9.63
N ILE A 80 -2.78 2.31 9.17
CA ILE A 80 -2.62 3.46 8.28
C ILE A 80 -3.14 4.68 9.02
N GLY A 81 -2.30 5.69 9.20
CA GLY A 81 -2.63 6.93 9.90
C GLY A 81 -1.91 8.14 9.28
N GLU A 82 -2.22 9.33 9.76
CA GLU A 82 -1.76 10.61 9.19
C GLU A 82 -0.38 11.07 9.66
N ALA A 83 0.24 10.37 10.62
CA ALA A 83 1.50 10.79 11.21
C ALA A 83 2.63 10.80 10.17
N ALA A 84 3.11 12.00 9.81
CA ALA A 84 4.33 12.16 9.04
C ALA A 84 5.53 11.77 9.91
N CYS A 85 6.27 10.74 9.50
CA CYS A 85 7.42 10.22 10.24
C CYS A 85 7.07 9.76 11.66
N PRO A 86 6.35 8.63 11.81
CA PRO A 86 6.06 8.09 13.13
C PRO A 86 7.36 7.70 13.85
N GLU A 87 7.38 7.76 15.17
CA GLU A 87 8.56 7.45 16.00
C GLU A 87 9.15 6.07 15.69
N TRP A 88 8.31 5.12 15.24
CA TRP A 88 8.76 3.80 14.81
C TRP A 88 9.63 3.79 13.55
N SER A 89 9.69 4.87 12.76
CA SER A 89 10.65 4.99 11.66
C SER A 89 12.11 4.90 12.12
N SER A 90 12.35 5.24 13.39
CA SER A 90 13.64 5.06 14.08
C SER A 90 13.72 3.77 14.90
N ALA A 91 12.63 3.00 14.99
CA ALA A 91 12.60 1.75 15.73
C ALA A 91 13.38 0.68 14.95
N THR A 92 14.29 0.02 15.65
CA THR A 92 15.02 -1.11 15.12
C THR A 92 14.05 -2.29 14.97
N ILE A 93 13.90 -2.79 13.74
CA ILE A 93 13.15 -4.02 13.48
C ILE A 93 14.05 -5.18 13.93
N ASN A 94 13.63 -5.89 14.99
CA ASN A 94 14.31 -7.08 15.50
C ASN A 94 14.25 -8.25 14.50
#